data_AF-A0A6G0JAL3-F1
#
_entry.id   AF-A0A6G0JAL3-F1
#
_cell.length_a   1.000
_cell.length_b   1.000
_cell.length_c   1.000
_cell.angle_alpha   90.00
_cell.angle_beta   90.00
_cell.angle_gamma   90.00
#
_symmetry.space_group_name_H-M   'P 1'
#
loop_
_entity.id
_entity.type
_entity.pdbx_description
1 polymer ?
#
loop_
_entity_poly.entity_id
_entity_poly.type
_entity_poly.pdbx_seq_one_letter_code
_entity_poly.pdbx_strand_id
1 'polypeptide(L)'
;MVARLVEVDAGWSSQEGGLDCVVEVDAGWSSQEGGLDCVVEVDAGWSSQEGGLDCVVEVDAGWSSQEGGLDCVVEVDAGWSSQEGGLDCVVEVDAGWSSQEGGLNCVVEVDAGWSSQEGGLDCVVEVDAGWSSQEGGLDCVVEVDAGWSSQEGGLDCVVEVDAGWSSQEGGLDCVVEVDAGWSSQEGGLDCVVEVDAGWSSQEGGLDCVVEVDAGWSSQEGGLDCVVEVDAGWSSQEGGLDCVVEVDAG
;
A
#
# COMPACT_ATOMS: atom_id res chain seq x y z
N MET A 1 -27.43 -25.01 -9.41
CA MET A 1 -27.98 -25.18 -8.04
C MET A 1 -28.91 -24.00 -7.80
N VAL A 2 -29.60 -23.91 -6.66
CA VAL A 2 -30.38 -22.71 -6.33
C VAL A 2 -29.53 -21.94 -5.35
N ALA A 3 -29.11 -20.73 -5.72
CA ALA A 3 -28.38 -19.85 -4.83
C ALA A 3 -29.21 -19.59 -3.55
N ARG A 4 -28.55 -19.55 -2.40
CA ARG A 4 -29.20 -19.23 -1.14
C ARG A 4 -29.19 -17.71 -0.96
N LEU A 5 -30.36 -17.08 -1.09
CA LEU A 5 -30.55 -15.65 -0.86
C LEU A 5 -31.02 -15.39 0.58
N VAL A 6 -30.38 -14.43 1.25
CA VAL A 6 -30.72 -13.95 2.59
C VAL A 6 -30.79 -12.43 2.58
N GLU A 7 -31.99 -11.88 2.79
CA GLU A 7 -32.24 -10.43 2.89
C GLU A 7 -32.49 -10.05 4.35
N VAL A 8 -31.85 -8.97 4.81
CA VAL A 8 -31.99 -8.44 6.18
C VAL A 8 -32.14 -6.92 6.17
N ASP A 9 -33.39 -6.43 6.24
CA ASP A 9 -33.68 -4.98 6.36
C ASP A 9 -32.98 -4.29 7.54
N ALA A 10 -32.89 -4.99 8.68
CA ALA A 10 -32.18 -4.50 9.86
C ALA A 10 -31.84 -5.64 10.80
N GLY A 11 -30.57 -5.79 11.16
CA GLY A 11 -30.16 -6.75 12.20
C GLY A 11 -28.86 -7.49 11.93
N TRP A 12 -28.88 -8.80 12.17
CA TRP A 12 -27.68 -9.64 12.11
C TRP A 12 -27.94 -10.85 11.22
N SER A 13 -27.06 -11.08 10.25
CA SER A 13 -26.96 -12.31 9.47
C SER A 13 -25.67 -13.03 9.86
N SER A 14 -25.74 -14.36 9.95
CA SER A 14 -24.58 -15.20 10.20
C SER A 14 -24.71 -16.50 9.42
N GLN A 15 -23.67 -16.86 8.69
CA GLN A 15 -23.59 -18.07 7.88
C GLN A 15 -22.28 -18.81 8.12
N GLU A 16 -22.37 -20.13 8.15
CA GLU A 16 -21.21 -21.03 8.20
C GLU A 16 -21.22 -21.87 6.91
N GLY A 17 -20.25 -21.61 6.05
CA GLY A 17 -20.10 -22.20 4.72
C GLY A 17 -21.26 -21.90 3.76
N GLY A 18 -21.13 -22.42 2.56
CA GLY A 18 -22.10 -22.17 1.51
C GLY A 18 -21.56 -22.54 0.14
N LEU A 19 -22.46 -22.82 -0.80
CA LEU A 19 -22.19 -22.81 -2.23
C LEU A 19 -23.21 -21.85 -2.83
N ASP A 20 -22.78 -20.92 -3.68
CA ASP A 20 -23.65 -19.95 -4.34
C ASP A 20 -24.52 -19.17 -3.32
N CYS A 21 -23.90 -18.43 -2.39
CA CYS A 21 -24.64 -17.68 -1.35
C CYS A 21 -24.69 -16.18 -1.67
N VAL A 22 -25.86 -15.56 -1.48
CA VAL A 22 -26.06 -14.11 -1.64
C VAL A 22 -26.70 -13.58 -0.36
N VAL A 23 -26.08 -12.57 0.23
CA VAL A 23 -26.54 -11.93 1.48
C VAL A 23 -26.64 -10.43 1.26
N GLU A 24 -27.81 -9.88 1.51
CA GLU A 24 -28.10 -8.45 1.39
C GLU A 24 -28.52 -7.91 2.77
N VAL A 25 -27.87 -6.85 3.25
CA VAL A 25 -28.14 -6.23 4.56
C VAL A 25 -28.23 -4.70 4.45
N ASP A 26 -29.45 -4.15 4.42
CA ASP A 26 -29.67 -2.69 4.37
C ASP A 26 -29.05 -1.96 5.57
N ALA A 27 -29.12 -2.55 6.77
CA ALA A 27 -28.57 -1.94 7.98
C ALA A 27 -28.22 -2.98 9.04
N GLY A 28 -26.93 -3.20 9.30
CA GLY A 28 -26.56 -4.10 10.38
C GLY A 28 -25.24 -4.81 10.21
N TRP A 29 -25.24 -6.09 10.57
CA TRP A 29 -24.03 -6.91 10.65
C TRP A 29 -24.21 -8.17 9.81
N SER A 30 -23.25 -8.45 8.94
CA SER A 30 -23.11 -9.71 8.21
C SER A 30 -21.86 -10.44 8.70
N SER A 31 -21.95 -11.76 8.88
CA SER A 31 -20.81 -12.60 9.25
C SER A 31 -20.86 -13.90 8.44
N GLN A 32 -19.77 -14.21 7.75
CA GLN A 32 -19.60 -15.45 7.00
C GLN A 32 -18.31 -16.18 7.39
N GLU A 33 -18.42 -17.46 7.71
CA GLU A 33 -17.27 -18.34 7.93
C GLU A 33 -17.17 -19.33 6.77
N GLY A 34 -16.23 -19.10 5.86
CA GLY A 34 -16.00 -19.85 4.63
C GLY A 34 -17.12 -19.70 3.58
N GLY A 35 -17.03 -20.50 2.53
CA GLY A 35 -17.97 -20.44 1.40
C GLY A 35 -17.26 -20.65 0.08
N LEU A 36 -18.03 -21.02 -0.94
CA LEU A 36 -17.60 -21.00 -2.34
C LEU A 36 -18.63 -20.19 -3.11
N ASP A 37 -18.18 -19.25 -3.94
CA ASP A 37 -19.05 -18.38 -4.75
C ASP A 37 -20.04 -17.59 -3.87
N CYS A 38 -19.52 -16.77 -2.96
CA CYS A 38 -20.32 -15.98 -2.02
C CYS A 38 -20.32 -14.49 -2.39
N VAL A 39 -21.48 -13.86 -2.28
CA VAL A 39 -21.66 -12.40 -2.41
C VAL A 39 -22.33 -11.85 -1.15
N VAL A 40 -21.76 -10.79 -0.59
CA VAL A 40 -22.28 -10.08 0.59
C VAL A 40 -22.37 -8.60 0.28
N GLU A 41 -23.57 -8.03 0.33
CA GLU A 41 -23.83 -6.61 0.12
C GLU A 41 -24.36 -6.00 1.44
N VAL A 42 -23.76 -4.90 1.88
CA VAL A 42 -24.13 -4.18 3.12
C VAL A 42 -24.20 -2.67 2.88
N ASP A 43 -25.41 -2.12 2.72
CA ASP A 43 -25.62 -0.67 2.54
C ASP A 43 -25.10 0.16 3.73
N ALA A 44 -25.27 -0.33 4.96
CA ALA A 44 -24.81 0.38 6.15
C ALA A 44 -24.49 -0.57 7.30
N GLY A 45 -23.21 -0.70 7.64
CA GLY A 45 -22.82 -1.42 8.84
C GLY A 45 -21.51 -2.18 8.76
N TRP A 46 -21.54 -3.45 9.12
CA TRP A 46 -20.33 -4.26 9.32
C TRP A 46 -20.44 -5.57 8.55
N SER A 47 -19.45 -5.89 7.75
CA SER A 47 -19.24 -7.21 7.15
C SER A 47 -18.00 -7.86 7.76
N SER A 48 -18.08 -9.16 8.07
CA SER A 48 -16.94 -9.94 8.56
C SER A 48 -16.93 -11.29 7.84
N GLN A 49 -15.80 -11.63 7.24
CA GLN A 49 -15.61 -12.87 6.51
C GLN A 49 -14.33 -13.58 6.97
N GLU A 50 -14.45 -14.86 7.32
CA GLU A 50 -13.31 -15.72 7.67
C GLU A 50 -13.17 -16.82 6.60
N GLY A 51 -12.15 -16.72 5.76
CA GLY A 51 -11.88 -17.64 4.64
C GLY A 51 -12.87 -17.50 3.48
N GLY A 52 -12.91 -18.53 2.63
CA GLY A 52 -13.75 -18.54 1.43
C GLY A 52 -12.94 -18.74 0.16
N LEU A 53 -13.64 -19.00 -0.94
CA LEU A 53 -13.09 -19.08 -2.30
C LEU A 53 -14.08 -18.37 -3.22
N ASP A 54 -13.59 -17.50 -4.10
CA ASP A 54 -14.42 -16.74 -5.04
C ASP A 54 -15.49 -15.93 -4.28
N CYS A 55 -15.06 -15.01 -3.42
CA CYS A 55 -15.96 -14.24 -2.55
C CYS A 55 -15.92 -12.75 -2.87
N VAL A 56 -17.08 -12.11 -2.83
CA VAL A 56 -17.25 -10.67 -3.04
C VAL A 56 -17.98 -10.05 -1.86
N VAL A 57 -17.43 -8.98 -1.30
CA VAL A 57 -18.01 -8.21 -0.22
C VAL A 57 -18.09 -6.74 -0.63
N GLU A 58 -19.30 -6.18 -0.68
CA GLU A 58 -19.57 -4.78 -1.01
C GLU A 58 -20.16 -4.08 0.22
N VAL A 59 -19.60 -2.93 0.61
CA VAL A 59 -20.05 -2.13 1.76
C VAL A 59 -20.14 -0.64 1.40
N ASP A 60 -21.35 -0.13 1.15
CA ASP A 60 -21.56 1.30 0.84
C ASP A 60 -21.10 2.24 1.98
N ALA A 61 -21.37 1.86 3.23
CA ALA A 61 -20.99 2.68 4.38
C ALA A 61 -20.72 1.85 5.63
N GLY A 62 -19.45 1.72 6.00
CA GLY A 62 -19.09 1.11 7.26
C GLY A 62 -17.76 0.38 7.28
N TRP A 63 -17.78 -0.87 7.73
CA TRP A 63 -16.59 -1.64 8.05
C TRP A 63 -16.64 -3.00 7.37
N SER A 64 -15.59 -3.37 6.65
CA SER A 64 -15.35 -4.72 6.16
C SER A 64 -14.13 -5.32 6.86
N SER A 65 -14.20 -6.59 7.22
CA SER A 65 -13.08 -7.33 7.80
C SER A 65 -13.01 -8.72 7.18
N GLN A 66 -11.86 -9.07 6.62
CA GLN A 66 -11.61 -10.36 5.99
C GLN A 66 -10.38 -11.02 6.59
N GLU A 67 -10.51 -12.27 7.05
CA GLU A 67 -9.40 -13.10 7.51
C GLU A 67 -9.21 -14.28 6.55
N GLY A 68 -8.11 -14.29 5.79
CA GLY A 68 -7.80 -15.31 4.79
C GLY A 68 -8.64 -15.20 3.52
N GLY A 69 -8.79 -16.32 2.81
CA GLY A 69 -9.53 -16.40 1.55
C GLY A 69 -8.65 -16.68 0.34
N LEU A 70 -9.31 -17.07 -0.76
CA LEU A 70 -8.73 -17.27 -2.08
C LEU A 70 -9.63 -16.56 -3.08
N ASP A 71 -9.05 -15.77 -3.99
CA ASP A 71 -9.81 -15.08 -5.04
C ASP A 71 -10.95 -14.23 -4.44
N CYS A 72 -10.60 -13.29 -3.56
CA CYS A 72 -11.55 -12.48 -2.81
C CYS A 72 -11.50 -11.01 -3.22
N VAL A 73 -12.66 -10.36 -3.28
CA VAL A 73 -12.82 -8.93 -3.59
C VAL A 73 -13.60 -8.26 -2.48
N VAL A 74 -13.09 -7.13 -1.99
CA VAL A 74 -13.74 -6.28 -1.00
C VAL A 74 -13.83 -4.86 -1.52
N GLU A 75 -15.03 -4.33 -1.66
CA GLU A 75 -15.30 -2.96 -2.10
C GLU A 75 -15.96 -2.17 -0.96
N VAL A 76 -15.43 -0.99 -0.65
CA VAL A 76 -15.96 -0.10 0.41
C VAL A 76 -16.05 1.35 -0.07
N ASP A 77 -17.25 1.83 -0.39
CA ASP A 77 -17.48 3.22 -0.83
C ASP A 77 -17.07 4.25 0.26
N ALA A 78 -17.41 3.97 1.52
CA ALA A 78 -17.10 4.89 2.61
C ALA A 78 -16.87 4.16 3.94
N GLY A 79 -15.61 4.09 4.37
CA GLY A 79 -15.30 3.57 5.70
C GLY A 79 -13.97 2.88 5.85
N TRP A 80 -14.00 1.66 6.37
CA TRP A 80 -12.81 0.94 6.81
C TRP A 80 -12.80 -0.47 6.23
N SER A 81 -11.70 -0.87 5.61
CA SER A 81 -11.43 -2.26 5.22
C SER A 81 -10.24 -2.78 6.01
N SER A 82 -10.31 -4.04 6.44
CA SER A 82 -9.22 -4.72 7.13
C SER A 82 -9.09 -6.13 6.58
N GLN A 83 -7.91 -6.50 6.09
CA GLN A 83 -7.62 -7.82 5.57
C GLN A 83 -6.42 -8.44 6.31
N GLU A 84 -6.57 -9.67 6.78
CA GLU A 84 -5.48 -10.46 7.37
C GLU A 84 -5.24 -11.70 6.50
N GLY A 85 -4.10 -11.78 5.81
CA GLY A 85 -3.73 -12.87 4.92
C GLY A 85 -4.52 -12.89 3.61
N GLY A 86 -4.71 -14.09 3.04
CA GLY A 86 -5.38 -14.30 1.76
C GLY A 86 -4.42 -14.56 0.60
N LEU A 87 -4.98 -15.01 -0.51
CA LEU A 87 -4.26 -15.25 -1.77
C LEU A 87 -5.12 -14.72 -2.92
N ASP A 88 -4.51 -13.96 -3.83
CA ASP A 88 -5.18 -13.33 -4.97
C ASP A 88 -6.38 -12.49 -4.50
N CYS A 89 -6.11 -11.45 -3.69
CA CYS A 89 -7.16 -10.62 -3.07
C CYS A 89 -7.10 -9.18 -3.57
N VAL A 90 -8.26 -8.55 -3.69
CA VAL A 90 -8.40 -7.15 -4.11
C VAL A 90 -9.24 -6.41 -3.08
N VAL A 91 -8.76 -5.24 -2.66
CA VAL A 91 -9.48 -4.33 -1.76
C VAL A 91 -9.56 -2.96 -2.39
N GLU A 92 -10.76 -2.46 -2.61
CA GLU A 92 -11.03 -1.13 -3.16
C GLU A 92 -11.74 -0.27 -2.11
N VAL A 93 -11.24 0.95 -1.86
CA VAL A 93 -11.81 1.90 -0.90
C VAL A 93 -11.90 3.30 -1.49
N ASP A 94 -13.10 3.74 -1.88
CA ASP A 94 -13.32 5.08 -2.44
C ASP A 94 -12.98 6.20 -1.43
N ALA A 95 -13.39 6.05 -0.18
CA ALA A 95 -13.15 7.06 0.85
C ALA A 95 -12.98 6.44 2.23
N GLY A 96 -11.73 6.38 2.72
CA GLY A 96 -11.51 5.86 4.06
C GLY A 96 -10.14 5.28 4.34
N TRP A 97 -10.15 4.12 5.00
CA TRP A 97 -8.97 3.49 5.55
C TRP A 97 -8.93 2.02 5.11
N SER A 98 -7.82 1.59 4.52
CA SER A 98 -7.52 0.19 4.26
C SER A 98 -6.35 -0.26 5.12
N SER A 99 -6.42 -1.48 5.65
CA SER A 99 -5.36 -2.11 6.43
C SER A 99 -5.18 -3.54 5.98
N GLN A 100 -3.97 -3.94 5.61
CA GLN A 100 -3.64 -5.29 5.20
C GLN A 100 -2.47 -5.85 6.01
N GLU A 101 -2.63 -7.05 6.59
CA GLU A 101 -1.56 -7.79 7.26
C GLU A 101 -1.28 -9.09 6.49
N GLY A 102 -0.10 -9.21 5.88
CA GLY A 102 0.32 -10.36 5.09
C GLY A 102 -0.37 -10.45 3.72
N GLY A 103 -0.59 -11.67 3.24
CA GLY A 103 -1.20 -11.94 1.93
C GLY A 103 -0.19 -12.31 0.84
N LEU A 104 -0.70 -12.89 -0.24
CA LEU A 104 0.04 -13.25 -1.45
C LEU A 104 -0.73 -12.72 -2.66
N ASN A 105 -0.07 -11.99 -3.57
CA ASN A 105 -0.70 -11.40 -4.76
C ASN A 105 -1.92 -10.53 -4.39
N CYS A 106 -1.71 -9.52 -3.55
CA CYS A 106 -2.79 -8.67 -3.08
C CYS A 106 -2.71 -7.28 -3.71
N VAL A 107 -3.87 -6.70 -4.02
CA VAL A 107 -3.99 -5.34 -4.55
C VAL A 107 -4.88 -4.53 -3.62
N VAL A 108 -4.44 -3.34 -3.24
CA VAL A 108 -5.21 -2.38 -2.45
C VAL A 108 -5.26 -1.06 -3.18
N GLU A 109 -6.46 -0.59 -3.51
CA GLU A 109 -6.71 0.69 -4.16
C GLU A 109 -7.48 1.61 -3.21
N VAL A 110 -6.99 2.84 -3.02
CA VAL A 110 -7.63 3.85 -2.15
C VAL A 110 -7.70 5.20 -2.86
N ASP A 111 -8.89 5.59 -3.32
CA ASP A 111 -9.12 6.88 -3.99
C ASP A 111 -8.82 8.07 -3.06
N ALA A 112 -9.32 8.02 -1.82
CA ALA A 112 -9.13 9.09 -0.86
C ALA A 112 -9.01 8.59 0.57
N GLY A 113 -7.79 8.60 1.11
CA GLY A 113 -7.60 8.32 2.53
C GLY A 113 -6.27 7.71 2.90
N TRP A 114 -6.31 6.56 3.58
CA TRP A 114 -5.15 5.96 4.24
C TRP A 114 -5.08 4.48 3.87
N SER A 115 -3.91 4.02 3.42
CA SER A 115 -3.58 2.61 3.29
C SER A 115 -2.44 2.25 4.24
N SER A 116 -2.54 1.08 4.87
CA SER A 116 -1.50 0.52 5.75
C SER A 116 -1.29 -0.95 5.40
N GLN A 117 -0.05 -1.33 5.14
CA GLN A 117 0.32 -2.72 4.85
C GLN A 117 1.45 -3.20 5.76
N GLU A 118 1.28 -4.36 6.39
CA GLU A 118 2.32 -5.06 7.15
C GLU A 118 2.65 -6.40 6.48
N GLY A 119 3.85 -6.54 5.93
CA GLY A 119 4.31 -7.73 5.23
C GLY A 119 3.64 -7.97 3.88
N GLY A 120 3.54 -9.23 3.48
CA GLY A 120 3.01 -9.65 2.18
C GLY A 120 4.08 -10.04 1.17
N LEU A 121 3.62 -10.59 0.05
CA LEU A 121 4.42 -11.06 -1.07
C LEU A 121 3.67 -10.69 -2.35
N ASP A 122 4.36 -10.10 -3.31
CA ASP A 122 3.79 -9.69 -4.60
C ASP A 122 2.57 -8.76 -4.41
N CYS A 123 2.72 -7.67 -3.65
CA CYS A 123 1.61 -6.79 -3.28
C CYS A 123 1.70 -5.43 -3.98
N VAL A 124 0.54 -4.86 -4.32
CA VAL A 124 0.41 -3.54 -4.93
C VAL A 124 -0.52 -2.68 -4.09
N VAL A 125 -0.11 -1.45 -3.79
CA VAL A 125 -0.92 -0.45 -3.10
C VAL A 125 -0.96 0.82 -3.94
N GLU A 126 -2.15 1.25 -4.34
CA GLU A 126 -2.37 2.48 -5.10
C GLU A 126 -3.20 3.46 -4.25
N VAL A 127 -2.74 4.71 -4.13
CA VAL A 127 -3.43 5.76 -3.38
C VAL A 127 -3.48 7.07 -4.19
N ASP A 128 -4.66 7.41 -4.71
CA ASP A 128 -4.88 8.64 -5.49
C ASP A 128 -4.63 9.90 -4.65
N ALA A 129 -5.20 9.96 -3.45
CA ALA A 129 -5.06 11.12 -2.58
C ALA A 129 -5.01 10.73 -1.11
N GLY A 130 -3.82 10.75 -0.52
CA GLY A 130 -3.72 10.37 0.87
C GLY A 130 -2.36 9.92 1.37
N TRP A 131 -2.40 8.90 2.21
CA TRP A 131 -1.25 8.40 2.96
C TRP A 131 -1.15 6.90 2.75
N SER A 132 0.03 6.43 2.34
CA SER A 132 0.38 5.00 2.32
C SER A 132 1.47 4.74 3.34
N SER A 133 1.35 3.62 4.07
CA SER A 133 2.35 3.14 5.02
C SER A 133 2.60 1.66 4.80
N GLN A 134 3.85 1.25 4.63
CA GLN A 134 4.24 -0.14 4.46
C GLN A 134 5.35 -0.54 5.44
N GLU A 135 5.16 -1.64 6.16
CA GLU A 135 6.18 -2.26 7.01
C GLU A 135 6.54 -3.65 6.45
N GLY A 136 7.77 -3.82 5.97
CA GLY A 136 8.26 -5.06 5.37
C GLY A 136 7.66 -5.37 3.99
N GLY A 137 7.54 -6.66 3.69
CA GLY A 137 7.07 -7.14 2.39
C GLY A 137 8.19 -7.64 1.47
N LEU A 138 7.80 -8.35 0.42
CA LEU A 138 8.65 -8.90 -0.62
C LEU A 138 7.98 -8.61 -1.96
N ASP A 139 8.74 -8.07 -2.93
CA ASP A 139 8.23 -7.78 -4.27
C ASP A 139 6.98 -6.87 -4.23
N CYS A 140 7.09 -5.71 -3.58
CA CYS A 140 5.95 -4.82 -3.34
C CYS A 140 6.05 -3.50 -4.10
N VAL A 141 4.91 -2.99 -4.55
CA VAL A 141 4.80 -1.71 -5.26
C VAL A 141 3.82 -0.81 -4.53
N VAL A 142 4.22 0.45 -4.30
CA VAL A 142 3.36 1.48 -3.72
C VAL A 142 3.35 2.69 -4.64
N GLU A 143 2.18 3.07 -5.12
CA GLU A 143 1.96 4.25 -5.97
C GLU A 143 1.10 5.28 -5.22
N VAL A 144 1.54 6.54 -5.17
CA VAL A 144 0.81 7.63 -4.52
C VAL A 144 0.78 8.87 -5.42
N ASP A 145 -0.38 9.15 -6.02
CA ASP A 145 -0.58 10.31 -6.90
C ASP A 145 -0.38 11.64 -6.14
N ALA A 146 -1.03 11.78 -4.99
CA ALA A 146 -0.94 13.00 -4.19
C ALA A 146 -0.94 12.71 -2.69
N GLY A 147 0.22 12.85 -2.06
CA GLY A 147 0.30 12.79 -0.60
C GLY A 147 1.60 12.28 -0.04
N TRP A 148 1.51 11.28 0.83
CA TRP A 148 2.60 10.81 1.67
C TRP A 148 2.76 9.30 1.55
N SER A 149 3.96 8.82 1.27
CA SER A 149 4.32 7.41 1.35
C SER A 149 5.39 7.21 2.44
N SER A 150 5.24 6.16 3.24
CA SER A 150 6.21 5.76 4.26
C SER A 150 6.48 4.26 4.15
N GLN A 151 7.73 3.87 4.06
CA GLN A 151 8.14 2.47 4.00
C GLN A 151 9.21 2.16 5.05
N GLU A 152 9.02 1.10 5.84
CA GLU A 152 10.01 0.57 6.78
C GLU A 152 10.41 -0.86 6.35
N GLY A 153 11.65 -1.05 5.91
CA GLY A 153 12.17 -2.34 5.45
C GLY A 153 11.63 -2.78 4.09
N GLY A 154 11.55 -4.10 3.90
CA GLY A 154 11.15 -4.72 2.62
C GLY A 154 12.32 -5.25 1.79
N LEU A 155 12.03 -6.18 0.87
CA LEU A 155 12.96 -6.63 -0.18
C LEU A 155 12.30 -6.40 -1.54
N ASP A 156 13.07 -5.93 -2.51
CA ASP A 156 12.62 -5.76 -3.90
C ASP A 156 11.36 -4.87 -3.99
N CYS A 157 11.42 -3.66 -3.41
CA CYS A 157 10.26 -2.78 -3.30
C CYS A 157 10.39 -1.53 -4.16
N VAL A 158 9.27 -1.05 -4.70
CA VAL A 158 9.18 0.16 -5.51
C VAL A 158 8.16 1.10 -4.89
N VAL A 159 8.53 2.37 -4.73
CA VAL A 159 7.64 3.43 -4.26
C VAL A 159 7.67 4.58 -5.26
N GLU A 160 6.51 4.91 -5.83
CA GLU A 160 6.33 6.01 -6.78
C GLU A 160 5.41 7.07 -6.14
N VAL A 161 5.84 8.34 -6.18
CA VAL A 161 5.05 9.47 -5.65
C VAL A 161 5.04 10.63 -6.64
N ASP A 162 3.90 10.88 -7.28
CA ASP A 162 3.73 11.95 -8.26
C ASP A 162 3.90 13.35 -7.62
N ALA A 163 3.17 13.60 -6.52
CA ALA A 163 3.21 14.89 -5.85
C ALA A 163 3.12 14.73 -4.33
N GLY A 164 4.26 14.85 -3.64
CA GLY A 164 4.22 14.49 -2.24
C GLY A 164 5.54 14.32 -1.52
N TRP A 165 5.46 13.49 -0.49
CA TRP A 165 6.56 13.18 0.41
C TRP A 165 6.72 11.66 0.44
N SER A 166 7.93 11.16 0.18
CA SER A 166 8.30 9.77 0.38
C SER A 166 9.31 9.66 1.52
N SER A 167 9.14 8.68 2.40
CA SER A 167 10.07 8.37 3.48
C SER A 167 10.35 6.87 3.50
N GLN A 168 11.62 6.48 3.46
CA GLN A 168 12.04 5.08 3.51
C GLN A 168 13.07 4.85 4.61
N GLU A 169 12.84 3.88 5.48
CA GLU A 169 13.79 3.43 6.50
C GLU A 169 14.21 1.98 6.21
N GLY A 170 15.48 1.77 5.87
CA GLY A 170 16.02 0.44 5.55
C GLY A 170 15.62 -0.06 4.15
N GLY A 171 15.47 -1.39 4.04
CA GLY A 171 15.15 -2.07 2.79
C GLY A 171 16.37 -2.67 2.08
N LEU A 172 16.12 -3.65 1.20
CA LEU A 172 17.10 -4.22 0.26
C LEU A 172 16.53 -4.11 -1.15
N ASP A 173 17.37 -3.70 -2.11
CA ASP A 173 16.99 -3.64 -3.53
C ASP A 173 15.72 -2.78 -3.75
N CYS A 174 15.70 -1.58 -3.18
CA CYS A 174 14.53 -0.70 -3.20
C CYS A 174 14.69 0.49 -4.13
N VAL A 175 13.60 0.89 -4.80
CA VAL A 175 13.54 2.06 -5.68
C VAL A 175 12.49 3.03 -5.17
N VAL A 176 12.84 4.32 -5.10
CA VAL A 176 11.93 5.40 -4.74
C VAL A 176 11.97 6.47 -5.82
N GLU A 177 10.85 6.73 -6.46
CA GLU A 177 10.70 7.78 -7.49
C GLU A 177 9.74 8.86 -6.97
N VAL A 178 10.15 10.13 -7.09
CA VAL A 178 9.33 11.28 -6.69
C VAL A 178 9.34 12.36 -7.77
N ASP A 179 8.23 12.53 -8.48
CA ASP A 179 8.09 13.51 -9.55
C ASP A 179 8.20 14.95 -9.02
N ALA A 180 7.42 15.28 -7.99
CA ALA A 180 7.42 16.62 -7.41
C ALA A 180 7.28 16.57 -5.89
N GLY A 181 8.38 16.81 -5.17
CA GLY A 181 8.30 16.85 -3.72
C GLY A 181 9.57 16.56 -2.96
N TRP A 182 9.43 15.76 -1.91
CA TRP A 182 10.48 15.47 -0.95
C TRP A 182 10.66 13.96 -0.81
N SER A 183 11.89 13.48 -0.93
CA SER A 183 12.27 12.11 -0.61
C SER A 183 13.24 12.09 0.57
N SER A 184 13.04 11.18 1.52
CA SER A 184 13.92 10.96 2.66
C SER A 184 14.22 9.47 2.79
N GLN A 185 15.49 9.10 2.82
CA GLN A 185 15.93 7.72 2.99
C GLN A 185 16.91 7.60 4.16
N GLU A 186 16.65 6.69 5.08
CA GLU A 186 17.54 6.31 6.18
C GLU A 186 17.99 4.86 6.02
N GLY A 187 19.27 4.62 5.75
CA GLY A 187 19.83 3.28 5.58
C GLY A 187 19.55 2.66 4.20
N GLY A 188 19.32 1.35 4.18
CA GLY A 188 19.10 0.57 2.96
C GLY A 188 20.36 -0.08 2.38
N LEU A 189 20.19 -1.12 1.58
CA LEU A 189 21.23 -1.73 0.73
C LEU A 189 20.73 -1.75 -0.72
N ASP A 190 21.60 -1.38 -1.65
CA ASP A 190 21.31 -1.43 -3.09
C ASP A 190 20.05 -0.61 -3.45
N CYS A 191 19.93 0.60 -2.90
CA CYS A 191 18.75 1.44 -3.10
C CYS A 191 18.96 2.56 -4.12
N VAL A 192 17.91 2.89 -4.86
CA VAL A 192 17.88 4.00 -5.82
C VAL A 192 16.80 5.00 -5.41
N VAL A 193 17.14 6.29 -5.43
CA VAL A 193 16.19 7.38 -5.19
C VAL A 193 16.28 8.38 -6.33
N GLU A 194 15.18 8.58 -7.05
CA GLU A 194 15.06 9.53 -8.15
C GLU A 194 14.07 10.65 -7.76
N VAL A 195 14.47 11.91 -7.97
CA VAL A 195 13.61 13.07 -7.69
C VAL A 195 13.66 14.06 -8.86
N ASP A 196 12.58 14.16 -9.61
CA ASP A 196 12.48 15.06 -10.77
C ASP A 196 12.55 16.54 -10.36
N ALA A 197 11.71 16.94 -9.42
CA ALA A 197 11.65 18.33 -8.95
C ALA A 197 11.44 18.40 -7.45
N GLY A 198 12.51 18.64 -6.68
CA GLY A 198 12.36 18.50 -5.25
C GLY A 198 13.62 18.50 -4.40
N TRP A 199 13.46 17.86 -3.25
CA TRP A 199 14.47 17.72 -2.22
C TRP A 199 14.66 16.24 -1.94
N SER A 200 15.90 15.75 -2.01
CA SER A 200 16.28 14.43 -1.56
C SER A 200 17.19 14.53 -0.33
N SER A 201 16.95 13.68 0.65
CA SER A 201 17.78 13.55 1.85
C SER A 201 18.10 12.09 2.10
N GLN A 202 19.39 11.75 2.20
CA GLN A 202 19.84 10.39 2.47
C GLN A 202 20.75 10.37 3.71
N GLU A 203 20.42 9.51 4.68
CA GLU A 203 21.24 9.24 5.85
C GLU A 203 21.70 7.76 5.84
N GLY A 204 22.98 7.50 5.65
CA GLY A 204 23.53 6.15 5.61
C GLY A 204 23.34 5.42 4.27
N GLY A 205 23.18 4.10 4.33
CA GLY A 205 23.04 3.22 3.16
C GLY A 205 24.35 2.56 2.70
N LEU A 206 24.23 1.42 2.01
CA LEU A 206 25.33 0.80 1.24
C LEU A 206 24.90 0.66 -0.23
N ASP A 207 25.79 1.00 -1.15
CA ASP A 207 25.57 0.84 -2.59
C ASP A 207 24.33 1.61 -3.12
N CYS A 208 24.08 2.81 -2.56
CA CYS A 208 22.90 3.60 -2.91
C CYS A 208 23.17 4.67 -3.97
N VAL A 209 22.18 4.93 -4.83
CA VAL A 209 22.20 5.98 -5.85
C VAL A 209 21.09 7.00 -5.58
N VAL A 210 21.41 8.29 -5.69
CA VAL A 210 20.46 9.39 -5.59
C VAL A 210 20.59 10.29 -6.81
N GLU A 211 19.52 10.44 -7.56
CA GLU A 211 19.44 11.32 -8.74
C GLU A 211 18.41 12.43 -8.48
N VAL A 212 18.79 13.68 -8.74
CA VAL A 212 17.91 14.84 -8.60
C VAL A 212 18.01 15.74 -9.83
N ASP A 213 16.96 15.75 -10.66
CA ASP A 213 16.93 16.55 -11.88
C ASP A 213 16.95 18.05 -11.57
N ALA A 214 16.04 18.51 -10.71
CA ALA A 214 15.94 19.91 -10.32
C ALA A 214 15.68 20.08 -8.82
N GLY A 215 16.69 20.53 -8.07
CA GLY A 215 16.47 20.98 -6.70
C GLY A 215 17.65 20.81 -5.76
N TRP A 216 17.44 20.07 -4.66
CA TRP A 216 18.44 19.93 -3.61
C TRP A 216 18.64 18.48 -3.20
N SER A 217 19.89 18.06 -3.05
CA SER A 217 20.25 16.78 -2.45
C SER A 217 21.10 16.98 -1.20
N SER A 218 20.86 16.19 -0.16
CA SER A 218 21.66 16.14 1.06
C SER A 218 22.00 14.70 1.40
N GLN A 219 23.28 14.42 1.62
CA GLN A 219 23.75 13.10 2.02
C GLN A 219 24.56 13.19 3.31
N GLU A 220 24.19 12.38 4.31
CA GLU A 220 24.93 12.19 5.56
C GLU A 220 25.36 10.72 5.69
N GLY A 221 26.67 10.44 5.66
CA GLY A 221 27.19 9.07 5.77
C GLY A 221 27.12 8.25 4.49
N GLY A 222 26.96 6.94 4.64
CA GLY A 222 26.90 5.98 3.53
C GLY A 222 28.23 5.32 3.15
N LEU A 223 28.14 4.27 2.34
CA LEU A 223 29.25 3.52 1.75
C LEU A 223 28.92 3.22 0.29
N ASP A 224 29.86 3.49 -0.61
CA ASP A 224 29.72 3.22 -2.05
C ASP A 224 28.50 3.93 -2.67
N CYS A 225 28.23 5.16 -2.26
CA CYS A 225 27.05 5.91 -2.73
C CYS A 225 27.35 6.85 -3.90
N VAL A 226 26.36 7.08 -4.77
CA VAL A 226 26.44 8.06 -5.86
C VAL A 226 25.32 9.09 -5.71
N VAL A 227 25.65 10.36 -5.85
CA VAL A 227 24.67 11.45 -5.87
C VAL A 227 24.87 12.29 -7.13
N GLU A 228 23.84 12.40 -7.96
CA GLU A 228 23.83 13.22 -9.17
C GLU A 228 22.76 14.31 -9.04
N VAL A 229 23.11 15.56 -9.35
CA VAL A 229 22.18 16.68 -9.35
C VAL A 229 22.35 17.51 -10.62
N ASP A 230 21.36 17.49 -11.51
CA ASP A 230 21.44 18.15 -12.82
C ASP A 230 21.32 19.68 -12.72
N ALA A 231 20.33 20.16 -11.98
CA ALA A 231 20.08 21.58 -11.79
C ALA A 231 19.78 21.89 -10.32
N GLY A 232 20.81 22.18 -9.53
CA GLY A 232 20.57 22.34 -8.11
C GLY A 232 21.79 22.60 -7.24
N TRP A 233 21.66 22.18 -5.98
CA TRP A 233 22.77 22.13 -5.05
C TRP A 233 22.81 20.75 -4.39
N SER A 234 24.00 20.33 -4.01
CA SER A 234 24.17 19.19 -3.13
C SER A 234 24.95 19.57 -1.88
N SER A 235 24.72 18.83 -0.79
CA SER A 235 25.52 18.87 0.42
C SER A 235 25.87 17.45 0.82
N GLN A 236 27.14 17.22 1.20
CA GLN A 236 27.60 15.92 1.65
C GLN A 236 28.38 16.05 2.96
N GLU A 237 27.99 15.27 3.97
CA GLU A 237 28.69 15.16 5.25
C GLU A 237 29.02 13.69 5.55
N GLY A 238 30.31 13.35 5.55
CA GLY A 238 30.76 11.98 5.79
C GLY A 238 30.73 11.11 4.53
N GLY A 239 30.56 9.80 4.73
CA GLY A 239 30.57 8.80 3.65
C GLY A 239 31.95 8.20 3.35
N LEU A 240 31.95 6.99 2.82
CA LEU A 240 33.14 6.26 2.36
C LEU A 240 32.92 5.79 0.94
N ASP A 241 33.82 6.20 0.03
CA ASP A 241 33.71 5.93 -1.42
C ASP A 241 32.46 6.51 -2.08
N CYS A 242 31.94 7.61 -1.52
CA CYS A 242 30.80 8.30 -2.10
C CYS A 242 31.24 9.32 -3.16
N VAL A 243 30.52 9.38 -4.28
CA VAL A 243 30.74 10.32 -5.39
C VAL A 243 29.56 11.29 -5.47
N VAL A 244 29.84 12.57 -5.66
CA VAL A 244 28.82 13.61 -5.83
C VAL A 244 29.13 14.42 -7.08
N GLU A 245 28.19 14.44 -8.02
CA GLU A 245 28.23 15.25 -9.23
C GLU A 245 27.09 16.27 -9.20
N VAL A 246 27.41 17.53 -9.50
CA VAL A 246 26.42 18.60 -9.61
C VAL A 246 26.70 19.36 -10.89
N ASP A 247 25.77 19.29 -11.83
CA ASP A 247 25.86 20.01 -13.07
C ASP A 247 25.46 21.48 -12.90
N ALA A 248 26.20 22.34 -13.61
CA ALA A 248 25.91 23.76 -13.67
C ALA A 248 25.01 24.01 -14.89
N GLY A 249 23.70 23.89 -14.71
CA GLY A 249 22.70 24.33 -15.70
C GLY A 249 22.93 25.76 -16.23
#